data_AF-A0A369TDE6-F1
#
_entry.id   AF-A0A369TDE6-F1
#
_cell.length_a   1.000
_cell.length_b   1.000
_cell.length_c   1.000
_cell.angle_alpha   90.00
_cell.angle_beta   90.00
_cell.angle_gamma   90.00
#
_symmetry.space_group_name_H-M   'P 1'
#
loop_
_entity.id
_entity.type
_entity.pdbx_description
1 polymer ?
#
loop_
_entity_poly.entity_id
_entity_poly.type
_entity_poly.pdbx_seq_one_letter_code
_entity_poly.pdbx_strand_id
1 'polypeptide(L)'
;MDTATAFKTELVQVADAVAREKGIEREEVLHAMESAISKAGRAKYGHEHDIRAEIDRRTGEIRLRRYREVVEEIEDEHTQILLKDAQVQDPDIEVGQFVVEELPPIDLGRIAAQTAKQVIVQQVRDAERARQYEEYKDRVGEVVNGIVKRNEFGNIHIDLGRAEAVMRRDESLPRETYRVGDRIRAYIYDVRQEQRGPQIFLSRSHPQFMAQLFKQEVPEIYDGIIEIKSVARDPGSRAKIAVISHDSSIDPVGACVGMRGSRVQAVVGELQGEKIDIIPWSPDPATFVVNALAPAEVSKVVLDEEQGRIEVVVPDDQLSLAIGRRGQNVRLASQLTGWDIDILTEDEESRRRSEEFRQRSQMFIDALDVDDVIAHLLVAEGFTAVDQVAYVPVEDLTEIEGFDEEVAEELRERARAYLEEQDQELTEKRRDLGVSDELAGIEGMTTAMLVKLGEKGIKTLDDLGDLASDELIEMLGEDAPGQAEADQIIMAARAHWFGDEDAAESGQASGGGATSGEG
;
A
#
# COMPACT_ATOMS: atom_id res chain seq x y z
N MET A 1 -39.80 -12.17 -55.31
CA MET A 1 -38.91 -12.45 -54.18
C MET A 1 -39.37 -11.59 -53.03
N ASP A 2 -39.92 -12.20 -51.99
CA ASP A 2 -40.52 -11.50 -50.86
C ASP A 2 -39.49 -10.64 -50.12
N THR A 3 -39.84 -9.38 -49.89
CA THR A 3 -39.06 -8.37 -49.16
C THR A 3 -38.64 -8.83 -47.76
N ALA A 4 -39.38 -9.74 -47.14
CA ALA A 4 -39.03 -10.36 -45.86
C ALA A 4 -37.81 -11.30 -45.94
N THR A 5 -37.60 -11.96 -47.09
CA THR A 5 -36.48 -12.91 -47.30
C THR A 5 -35.17 -12.17 -47.57
N ALA A 6 -35.25 -11.02 -48.26
CA ALA A 6 -34.10 -10.13 -48.49
C ALA A 6 -33.55 -9.59 -47.17
N PHE A 7 -34.42 -9.14 -46.26
CA PHE A 7 -34.06 -8.62 -44.94
C PHE A 7 -33.36 -9.64 -44.02
N LYS A 8 -33.76 -10.92 -44.08
CA LYS A 8 -33.17 -11.99 -43.26
C LYS A 8 -31.70 -12.27 -43.63
N THR A 9 -31.39 -12.20 -44.93
CA THR A 9 -30.02 -12.41 -45.43
C THR A 9 -29.13 -11.17 -45.17
N GLU A 10 -29.71 -9.97 -45.21
CA GLU A 10 -29.01 -8.71 -44.90
C GLU A 10 -28.47 -8.66 -43.47
N LEU A 11 -29.19 -9.22 -42.50
CA LEU A 11 -28.79 -9.18 -41.09
C LEU A 11 -27.48 -9.95 -40.81
N VAL A 12 -27.35 -11.15 -41.41
CA VAL A 12 -26.13 -11.96 -41.34
C VAL A 12 -24.97 -11.27 -42.07
N GLN A 13 -25.23 -10.71 -43.25
CA GLN A 13 -24.23 -9.99 -44.03
C GLN A 13 -23.72 -8.73 -43.31
N VAL A 14 -24.61 -8.03 -42.59
CA VAL A 14 -24.24 -6.87 -41.77
C VAL A 14 -23.38 -7.29 -40.58
N ALA A 15 -23.73 -8.38 -39.89
CA ALA A 15 -22.90 -8.93 -38.81
C ALA A 15 -21.51 -9.35 -39.33
N ASP A 16 -21.44 -10.01 -40.49
CA ASP A 16 -20.18 -10.40 -41.14
C ASP A 16 -19.32 -9.20 -41.57
N ALA A 17 -19.94 -8.15 -42.10
CA ALA A 17 -19.25 -6.92 -42.50
C ALA A 17 -18.62 -6.22 -41.28
N VAL A 18 -19.36 -6.11 -40.18
CA VAL A 18 -18.89 -5.52 -38.92
C VAL A 18 -17.76 -6.34 -38.32
N ALA A 19 -17.93 -7.67 -38.23
CA ALA A 19 -16.93 -8.59 -37.73
C ALA A 19 -15.61 -8.44 -38.49
N ARG A 20 -15.69 -8.36 -39.83
CA ARG A 20 -14.51 -8.21 -40.71
C ARG A 20 -13.85 -6.84 -40.63
N GLU A 21 -14.62 -5.76 -40.53
CA GLU A 21 -14.08 -4.39 -40.48
C GLU A 21 -13.40 -4.09 -39.14
N LYS A 22 -13.90 -4.66 -38.04
CA LYS A 22 -13.49 -4.31 -36.68
C LYS A 22 -12.73 -5.41 -35.92
N GLY A 23 -12.59 -6.59 -36.52
CA GLY A 23 -11.84 -7.71 -35.94
C GLY A 23 -12.51 -8.33 -34.73
N ILE A 24 -13.85 -8.38 -34.74
CA ILE A 24 -14.68 -8.96 -33.67
C ILE A 24 -15.16 -10.34 -34.14
N GLU A 25 -15.27 -11.30 -33.23
CA GLU A 25 -15.82 -12.60 -33.58
C GLU A 25 -17.30 -12.49 -33.98
N ARG A 26 -17.65 -13.16 -35.07
CA ARG A 26 -19.01 -13.17 -35.61
C ARG A 26 -20.05 -13.65 -34.57
N GLU A 27 -19.69 -14.66 -33.79
CA GLU A 27 -20.57 -15.24 -32.77
C GLU A 27 -20.92 -14.23 -31.66
N GLU A 28 -19.96 -13.41 -31.22
CA GLU A 28 -20.21 -12.36 -30.22
C GLU A 28 -21.24 -11.34 -30.72
N VAL A 29 -21.13 -10.93 -31.98
CA VAL A 29 -22.08 -9.99 -32.59
C VAL A 29 -23.49 -10.60 -32.62
N LEU A 30 -23.60 -11.87 -33.02
CA LEU A 30 -24.89 -12.55 -33.11
C LEU A 30 -25.53 -12.78 -31.74
N HIS A 31 -24.76 -13.16 -30.72
CA HIS A 31 -25.25 -13.28 -29.34
C HIS A 31 -25.69 -11.95 -28.73
N ALA A 32 -24.98 -10.86 -29.03
CA ALA A 32 -25.40 -9.53 -28.60
C ALA A 32 -26.73 -9.13 -29.27
N MET A 33 -26.91 -9.47 -30.55
CA MET A 33 -28.15 -9.22 -31.28
C MET A 33 -29.32 -10.05 -30.73
N GLU A 34 -29.09 -11.33 -30.43
CA GLU A 34 -30.06 -12.21 -29.74
C GLU A 34 -30.51 -11.60 -28.42
N SER A 35 -29.57 -11.13 -27.59
CA SER A 35 -29.86 -10.51 -26.30
C SER A 35 -30.73 -9.25 -26.44
N ALA A 36 -30.43 -8.42 -27.43
CA ALA A 36 -31.19 -7.19 -27.64
C ALA A 36 -32.58 -7.44 -28.25
N ILE A 37 -32.70 -8.41 -29.16
CA ILE A 37 -33.98 -8.84 -29.71
C ILE A 37 -34.83 -9.50 -28.61
N SER A 38 -34.21 -10.25 -27.69
CA SER A 38 -34.87 -10.81 -26.51
C SER A 38 -35.51 -9.70 -25.66
N LYS A 39 -34.77 -8.60 -25.42
CA LYS A 39 -35.28 -7.42 -24.71
C LYS A 39 -36.46 -6.75 -25.44
N ALA A 40 -36.40 -6.66 -26.77
CA ALA A 40 -37.51 -6.16 -27.59
C ALA A 40 -38.73 -7.11 -27.54
N GLY A 41 -38.49 -8.43 -27.50
CA GLY A 41 -39.52 -9.45 -27.32
C GLY A 41 -40.25 -9.30 -25.99
N ARG A 42 -39.51 -9.11 -24.88
CA ARG A 42 -40.07 -8.83 -23.55
C ARG A 42 -40.94 -7.59 -23.53
N ALA A 43 -40.56 -6.52 -24.21
CA ALA A 43 -41.38 -5.31 -24.30
C ALA A 43 -42.74 -5.53 -24.98
N LYS A 44 -42.86 -6.52 -25.87
CA LYS A 44 -44.11 -6.82 -26.58
C LYS A 44 -44.96 -7.89 -25.91
N TYR A 45 -44.33 -8.94 -25.37
CA TYR A 45 -45.02 -10.11 -24.83
C TYR A 45 -45.09 -10.11 -23.30
N GLY A 46 -44.54 -9.10 -22.63
CA GLY A 46 -44.55 -8.94 -21.18
C GLY A 46 -43.13 -8.99 -20.61
N HIS A 47 -42.79 -8.00 -19.78
CA HIS A 47 -41.44 -7.86 -19.21
C HIS A 47 -41.10 -8.94 -18.18
N GLU A 48 -42.12 -9.57 -17.59
CA GLU A 48 -42.03 -10.61 -16.56
C GLU A 48 -41.74 -11.99 -17.14
N HIS A 49 -41.91 -12.19 -18.46
CA HIS A 49 -41.62 -13.48 -19.11
C HIS A 49 -40.13 -13.60 -19.48
N ASP A 50 -39.53 -14.78 -19.27
CA ASP A 50 -38.22 -15.08 -19.84
C ASP A 50 -38.33 -15.40 -21.32
N ILE A 51 -38.12 -14.38 -22.14
CA ILE A 51 -38.10 -14.49 -23.60
C ILE A 51 -36.67 -14.44 -24.08
N ARG A 52 -36.28 -15.44 -24.87
CA ARG A 52 -34.98 -15.53 -25.53
C ARG A 52 -35.15 -15.60 -27.04
N ALA A 53 -34.28 -14.88 -27.76
CA ALA A 53 -34.20 -14.88 -29.21
C ALA A 53 -33.04 -15.77 -29.66
N GLU A 54 -33.24 -16.47 -30.76
CA GLU A 54 -32.21 -17.28 -31.42
C GLU A 54 -32.12 -16.85 -32.89
N ILE A 55 -30.90 -16.61 -33.39
CA ILE A 55 -30.66 -16.22 -34.78
C ILE A 55 -29.95 -17.38 -35.50
N ASP A 56 -30.60 -17.92 -36.53
CA ASP A 56 -30.00 -18.94 -37.37
C ASP A 56 -28.78 -18.40 -38.12
N ARG A 57 -27.62 -19.05 -37.90
CA ARG A 57 -26.31 -18.63 -38.42
C ARG A 57 -26.20 -18.68 -39.94
N ARG A 58 -27.07 -19.40 -40.65
CA ARG A 58 -27.00 -19.54 -42.12
C ARG A 58 -28.07 -18.71 -42.82
N THR A 59 -29.26 -18.64 -42.24
CA THR A 59 -30.44 -18.04 -42.87
C THR A 59 -30.78 -16.67 -42.31
N GLY A 60 -30.28 -16.31 -41.12
CA GLY A 60 -30.63 -15.08 -40.43
C GLY A 60 -32.06 -15.06 -39.89
N GLU A 61 -32.72 -16.21 -39.84
CA GLU A 61 -34.05 -16.33 -39.26
C GLU A 61 -34.00 -16.16 -37.74
N ILE A 62 -34.87 -15.27 -37.24
CA ILE A 62 -35.01 -14.97 -35.82
C ILE A 62 -36.18 -15.80 -35.28
N ARG A 63 -35.94 -16.60 -34.25
CA ARG A 63 -36.97 -17.30 -33.47
C ARG A 63 -37.05 -16.72 -32.07
N LEU A 64 -38.26 -16.53 -31.56
CA LEU A 64 -38.50 -16.09 -30.19
C LEU A 64 -39.12 -17.25 -29.41
N ARG A 65 -38.55 -17.55 -28.26
CA ARG A 65 -39.03 -18.62 -27.38
C ARG A 65 -39.22 -18.09 -25.98
N ARG A 66 -40.30 -18.50 -25.33
CA ARG A 66 -40.54 -18.29 -23.90
C ARG A 66 -40.05 -19.51 -23.14
N TYR A 67 -39.28 -19.27 -22.10
CA TYR A 67 -38.76 -20.30 -21.21
C TYR A 67 -39.52 -20.24 -19.89
N ARG A 68 -40.01 -21.39 -19.43
CA ARG A 68 -40.59 -21.54 -18.10
C ARG A 68 -39.90 -22.68 -17.36
N GLU A 69 -39.35 -22.38 -16.20
CA GLU A 69 -38.65 -23.36 -15.35
C GLU A 69 -39.65 -24.30 -14.67
N VAL A 70 -39.36 -25.60 -14.68
CA VAL A 70 -40.18 -26.61 -14.02
C VAL A 70 -39.79 -26.71 -12.55
N VAL A 71 -40.75 -26.41 -11.67
CA VAL A 71 -40.56 -26.38 -10.22
C VAL A 71 -41.62 -27.21 -9.48
N GLU A 72 -41.34 -27.56 -8.22
CA GLU A 72 -42.29 -28.25 -7.35
C GLU A 72 -43.30 -27.28 -6.71
N GLU A 73 -42.86 -26.07 -6.40
CA GLU A 73 -43.67 -24.97 -5.86
C GLU A 73 -43.43 -23.69 -6.68
N ILE A 74 -44.49 -22.99 -7.05
CA ILE A 74 -44.39 -21.75 -7.84
C ILE A 74 -44.10 -20.56 -6.91
N GLU A 75 -42.99 -19.88 -7.15
CA GLU A 75 -42.64 -18.59 -6.59
C GLU A 75 -42.95 -17.43 -7.56
N ASP A 76 -42.79 -17.65 -8.87
CA ASP A 76 -43.09 -16.69 -9.94
C ASP A 76 -43.95 -17.31 -11.05
N GLU A 77 -45.22 -16.91 -11.12
CA GLU A 77 -46.20 -17.43 -12.09
C GLU A 77 -45.83 -17.13 -13.56
N HIS A 78 -44.96 -16.16 -13.83
CA HIS A 78 -44.59 -15.78 -15.20
C HIS A 78 -43.44 -16.63 -15.74
N THR A 79 -42.48 -17.00 -14.89
CA THR A 79 -41.25 -17.71 -15.27
C THR A 79 -41.25 -19.18 -14.87
N GLN A 80 -42.20 -19.65 -14.06
CA GLN A 80 -42.23 -21.02 -13.57
C GLN A 80 -43.51 -21.79 -13.97
N ILE A 81 -43.43 -23.12 -13.93
CA ILE A 81 -44.55 -24.05 -14.18
C ILE A 81 -44.40 -25.28 -13.27
N LEU A 82 -45.53 -25.80 -12.76
CA LEU A 82 -45.52 -27.02 -11.96
C LEU A 82 -45.15 -28.24 -12.81
N LEU A 83 -44.40 -29.18 -12.24
CA LEU A 83 -44.06 -30.45 -12.89
C LEU A 83 -45.28 -31.16 -13.51
N LYS A 84 -46.42 -31.15 -12.80
CA LYS A 84 -47.66 -31.77 -13.28
C LYS A 84 -48.18 -31.15 -14.58
N ASP A 85 -48.03 -29.84 -14.74
CA ASP A 85 -48.49 -29.10 -15.91
C ASP A 85 -47.45 -29.15 -17.05
N ALA A 86 -46.16 -29.19 -16.70
CA ALA A 86 -45.07 -29.36 -17.64
C ALA A 86 -45.13 -30.74 -18.32
N GLN A 87 -45.42 -31.81 -17.56
CA GLN A 87 -45.55 -33.19 -18.05
C GLN A 87 -46.72 -33.41 -19.04
N VAL A 88 -47.68 -32.48 -19.10
CA VAL A 88 -48.74 -32.50 -20.12
C VAL A 88 -48.18 -32.15 -21.50
N GLN A 89 -47.14 -31.33 -21.55
CA GLN A 89 -46.51 -30.88 -22.80
C GLN A 89 -45.33 -31.77 -23.18
N ASP A 90 -44.54 -32.18 -22.20
CA ASP A 90 -43.40 -33.09 -22.39
C ASP A 90 -43.35 -34.12 -21.25
N PRO A 91 -43.76 -35.38 -21.49
CA PRO A 91 -43.85 -36.41 -20.45
C PRO A 91 -42.52 -36.76 -19.76
N ASP A 92 -41.38 -36.49 -20.41
CA ASP A 92 -40.04 -36.84 -19.92
C ASP A 92 -39.35 -35.68 -19.17
N ILE A 93 -40.04 -34.55 -18.95
CA ILE A 93 -39.46 -33.34 -18.33
C ILE A 93 -39.30 -33.49 -16.82
N GLU A 94 -38.16 -33.06 -16.29
CA GLU A 94 -37.81 -33.13 -14.87
C GLU A 94 -37.77 -31.73 -14.21
N VAL A 95 -37.84 -31.69 -12.88
CA VAL A 95 -37.68 -30.46 -12.09
C VAL A 95 -36.30 -29.85 -12.35
N GLY A 96 -36.25 -28.54 -12.58
CA GLY A 96 -35.05 -27.79 -12.97
C GLY A 96 -34.80 -27.70 -14.48
N GLN A 97 -35.63 -28.33 -15.31
CA GLN A 97 -35.61 -28.15 -16.77
C GLN A 97 -36.55 -27.01 -17.22
N PHE A 98 -36.48 -26.62 -18.49
CA PHE A 98 -37.30 -25.54 -19.04
C PHE A 98 -38.31 -26.05 -20.07
N VAL A 99 -39.58 -25.68 -19.88
CA VAL A 99 -40.60 -25.76 -20.94
C VAL A 99 -40.36 -24.61 -21.91
N VAL A 100 -40.17 -24.94 -23.18
CA VAL A 100 -39.84 -23.99 -24.24
C VAL A 100 -41.02 -23.83 -25.19
N GLU A 101 -41.63 -22.64 -25.21
CA GLU A 101 -42.75 -22.33 -26.09
C GLU A 101 -42.33 -21.36 -27.20
N GLU A 102 -42.61 -21.72 -28.45
CA GLU A 102 -42.31 -20.87 -29.59
C GLU A 102 -43.35 -19.74 -29.73
N LEU A 103 -42.89 -18.49 -29.66
CA LEU A 103 -43.73 -17.31 -29.72
C LEU A 103 -43.98 -16.90 -31.18
N PRO A 104 -45.14 -16.33 -31.51
CA PRO A 104 -45.42 -15.84 -32.85
C PRO A 104 -44.34 -14.84 -33.31
N PRO A 105 -43.90 -14.91 -34.58
CA PRO A 105 -42.90 -14.00 -35.10
C PRO A 105 -43.43 -12.56 -35.03
N ILE A 106 -42.63 -11.66 -34.48
CA ILE A 106 -42.93 -10.22 -34.50
C ILE A 106 -42.44 -9.66 -35.84
N ASP A 107 -43.18 -8.74 -36.45
CA ASP A 107 -42.67 -7.89 -37.53
C ASP A 107 -41.60 -6.94 -36.97
N LEU A 108 -40.40 -7.48 -36.84
CA LEU A 108 -39.24 -6.79 -36.31
C LEU A 108 -38.49 -6.05 -37.42
N GLY A 109 -38.93 -6.07 -38.68
CA GLY A 109 -38.08 -5.63 -39.81
C GLY A 109 -37.42 -4.26 -39.59
N ARG A 110 -38.17 -3.27 -39.07
CA ARG A 110 -37.64 -1.94 -38.76
C ARG A 110 -36.98 -1.84 -37.38
N ILE A 111 -37.55 -2.49 -36.36
CA ILE A 111 -37.12 -2.40 -34.96
C ILE A 111 -35.85 -3.25 -34.73
N ALA A 112 -35.78 -4.46 -35.26
CA ALA A 112 -34.57 -5.28 -35.28
C ALA A 112 -33.45 -4.64 -36.08
N ALA A 113 -33.71 -3.95 -37.20
CA ALA A 113 -32.66 -3.25 -37.91
C ALA A 113 -32.04 -2.10 -37.08
N GLN A 114 -32.87 -1.29 -36.40
CA GLN A 114 -32.39 -0.23 -35.51
C GLN A 114 -31.69 -0.79 -34.26
N THR A 115 -32.26 -1.84 -33.66
CA THR A 115 -31.70 -2.52 -32.49
C THR A 115 -30.38 -3.20 -32.85
N ALA A 116 -30.32 -3.92 -33.97
CA ALA A 116 -29.12 -4.49 -34.55
C ALA A 116 -28.03 -3.44 -34.72
N LYS A 117 -28.36 -2.30 -35.34
CA LYS A 117 -27.39 -1.20 -35.51
C LYS A 117 -26.88 -0.68 -34.17
N GLN A 118 -27.76 -0.49 -33.18
CA GLN A 118 -27.36 0.00 -31.86
C GLN A 118 -26.46 -0.99 -31.12
N VAL A 119 -26.79 -2.28 -31.16
CA VAL A 119 -26.03 -3.37 -30.56
C VAL A 119 -24.69 -3.54 -31.24
N ILE A 120 -24.66 -3.51 -32.56
CA ILE A 120 -23.45 -3.54 -33.36
C ILE A 120 -22.53 -2.39 -32.98
N VAL A 121 -23.04 -1.16 -32.92
CA VAL A 121 -22.24 0.01 -32.52
C VAL A 121 -21.73 -0.14 -31.08
N GLN A 122 -22.53 -0.72 -30.19
CA GLN A 122 -22.14 -0.97 -28.81
C GLN A 122 -21.05 -2.06 -28.71
N GLN A 123 -21.23 -3.21 -29.35
CA GLN A 123 -20.25 -4.29 -29.37
C GLN A 123 -18.93 -3.84 -30.00
N VAL A 124 -19.00 -3.03 -31.06
CA VAL A 124 -17.81 -2.41 -31.66
C VAL A 124 -17.09 -1.52 -30.66
N ARG A 125 -17.82 -0.69 -29.90
CA ARG A 125 -17.22 0.13 -28.85
C ARG A 125 -16.63 -0.70 -27.72
N ASP A 126 -17.30 -1.78 -27.31
CA ASP A 126 -16.83 -2.64 -26.22
C ASP A 126 -15.58 -3.44 -26.62
N ALA A 127 -15.51 -3.92 -27.86
CA ALA A 127 -14.30 -4.53 -28.41
C ALA A 127 -13.15 -3.51 -28.56
N GLU A 128 -13.43 -2.30 -29.06
CA GLU A 128 -12.43 -1.22 -29.13
C GLU A 128 -11.88 -0.87 -27.73
N ARG A 129 -12.75 -0.79 -26.72
CA ARG A 129 -12.38 -0.56 -25.31
C ARG A 129 -11.54 -1.69 -24.72
N ALA A 130 -11.94 -2.94 -24.93
CA ALA A 130 -11.20 -4.10 -24.44
C ALA A 130 -9.79 -4.13 -25.04
N ARG A 131 -9.68 -3.87 -26.35
CA ARG A 131 -8.39 -3.78 -27.04
C ARG A 131 -7.52 -2.63 -26.53
N GLN A 132 -8.11 -1.47 -26.25
CA GLN A 132 -7.40 -0.34 -25.64
C GLN A 132 -6.87 -0.71 -24.25
N TYR A 133 -7.67 -1.38 -23.41
CA TYR A 133 -7.22 -1.82 -22.10
C TYR A 133 -6.01 -2.76 -22.20
N GLU A 134 -6.11 -3.77 -23.04
CA GLU A 134 -5.03 -4.74 -23.27
C GLU A 134 -3.75 -4.10 -23.80
N GLU A 135 -3.85 -3.05 -24.62
CA GLU A 135 -2.68 -2.33 -25.14
C GLU A 135 -1.94 -1.50 -24.06
N TYR A 136 -2.66 -0.97 -23.06
CA TYR A 136 -2.10 -0.04 -22.08
C TYR A 136 -1.87 -0.64 -20.69
N LYS A 137 -2.50 -1.76 -20.34
CA LYS A 137 -2.35 -2.39 -19.00
C LYS A 137 -0.89 -2.72 -18.67
N ASP A 138 -0.12 -3.17 -19.68
CA ASP A 138 1.28 -3.57 -19.52
C ASP A 138 2.25 -2.39 -19.67
N ARG A 139 1.72 -1.20 -19.97
CA ARG A 139 2.49 0.05 -20.19
C ARG A 139 2.46 0.98 -18.99
N VAL A 140 1.90 0.54 -17.86
CA VAL A 140 2.03 1.23 -16.58
C VAL A 140 3.52 1.33 -16.25
N GLY A 141 3.98 2.54 -15.94
CA GLY A 141 5.41 2.80 -15.78
C GLY A 141 6.09 3.50 -16.96
N GLU A 142 5.41 3.66 -18.10
CA GLU A 142 5.97 4.31 -19.28
C GLU A 142 5.62 5.80 -19.37
N VAL A 143 6.49 6.55 -20.05
CA VAL A 143 6.21 7.93 -20.47
C VAL A 143 5.61 7.92 -21.87
N VAL A 144 4.42 8.51 -21.99
CA VAL A 144 3.69 8.62 -23.25
C VAL A 144 3.53 10.07 -23.66
N ASN A 145 3.45 10.26 -24.98
CA ASN A 145 3.20 11.55 -25.59
C ASN A 145 1.72 11.63 -26.00
N GLY A 146 1.09 12.77 -25.75
CA GLY A 146 -0.30 13.00 -26.14
C GLY A 146 -0.58 14.46 -26.48
N ILE A 147 -1.80 14.73 -26.93
CA ILE A 147 -2.30 16.07 -27.26
C ILE A 147 -3.46 16.40 -26.34
N VAL A 148 -3.43 17.56 -25.71
CA VAL A 148 -4.52 18.02 -24.84
C VAL A 148 -5.77 18.28 -25.68
N LYS A 149 -6.84 17.51 -25.44
CA LYS A 149 -8.14 17.67 -26.11
C LYS A 149 -9.04 18.67 -25.41
N ARG A 150 -9.10 18.59 -24.08
CA ARG A 150 -10.00 19.42 -23.26
C ARG A 150 -9.47 19.52 -21.83
N ASN A 151 -9.82 20.62 -21.17
CA ASN A 151 -9.51 20.90 -19.77
C ASN A 151 -10.82 21.27 -19.06
N GLU A 152 -11.29 20.39 -18.18
CA GLU A 152 -12.58 20.50 -17.49
C GLU A 152 -12.34 20.53 -15.97
N PHE A 153 -12.62 21.65 -15.32
CA PHE A 153 -12.49 21.81 -13.86
C PHE A 153 -11.11 21.40 -13.28
N GLY A 154 -10.05 21.49 -14.09
CA GLY A 154 -8.69 21.09 -13.72
C GLY A 154 -8.30 19.65 -14.08
N ASN A 155 -9.25 18.83 -14.57
CA ASN A 155 -8.94 17.54 -15.17
C ASN A 155 -8.65 17.73 -16.66
N ILE A 156 -7.55 17.14 -17.10
CA ILE A 156 -7.01 17.34 -18.44
C ILE A 156 -7.16 16.03 -19.19
N HIS A 157 -7.97 16.06 -20.26
CA HIS A 157 -8.12 14.92 -21.13
C HIS A 157 -7.12 15.01 -22.28
N ILE A 158 -6.34 13.97 -22.43
CA ILE A 158 -5.21 13.88 -23.33
C ILE A 158 -5.50 12.77 -24.34
N ASP A 159 -5.33 13.09 -25.61
CA ASP A 159 -5.43 12.14 -26.71
C ASP A 159 -4.09 11.44 -26.91
N LEU A 160 -4.08 10.12 -26.77
CA LEU A 160 -2.93 9.28 -27.10
C LEU A 160 -3.03 8.71 -28.52
N GLY A 161 -4.02 9.18 -29.31
CA GLY A 161 -4.28 8.77 -30.69
C GLY A 161 -5.22 7.56 -30.78
N ARG A 162 -4.93 6.49 -30.03
CA ARG A 162 -5.78 5.29 -29.99
C ARG A 162 -6.72 5.21 -28.79
N ALA A 163 -6.37 5.89 -27.70
CA ALA A 163 -7.13 5.93 -26.46
C ALA A 163 -7.14 7.35 -25.89
N GLU A 164 -8.10 7.63 -25.01
CA GLU A 164 -8.14 8.86 -24.23
C GLU A 164 -7.63 8.59 -22.82
N ALA A 165 -6.80 9.50 -22.34
CA ALA A 165 -6.24 9.45 -21.01
C ALA A 165 -6.65 10.69 -20.23
N VAL A 166 -6.63 10.60 -18.91
CA VAL A 166 -6.98 11.69 -18.00
C VAL A 166 -5.82 11.96 -17.05
N MET A 167 -5.41 13.22 -16.96
CA MET A 167 -4.52 13.71 -15.92
C MET A 167 -5.36 14.56 -14.97
N ARG A 168 -5.40 14.16 -13.71
CA ARG A 168 -6.13 14.89 -12.67
C ARG A 168 -5.33 16.14 -12.26
N ARG A 169 -6.00 17.04 -11.54
CA ARG A 169 -5.40 18.31 -11.11
C ARG A 169 -4.21 18.13 -10.17
N ASP A 170 -4.34 17.22 -9.21
CA ASP A 170 -3.31 16.74 -8.27
C ASP A 170 -2.14 16.05 -8.97
N GLU A 171 -2.41 15.43 -10.12
CA GLU A 171 -1.41 14.75 -10.95
C GLU A 171 -0.71 15.69 -11.96
N SER A 172 -1.09 16.97 -11.96
CA SER A 172 -0.51 18.01 -12.82
C SER A 172 0.50 18.88 -12.07
N LEU A 173 1.41 19.54 -12.80
CA LEU A 173 2.36 20.46 -12.18
C LEU A 173 1.66 21.78 -11.78
N PRO A 174 1.82 22.28 -10.53
CA PRO A 174 1.04 23.42 -10.01
C PRO A 174 1.14 24.73 -10.82
N ARG A 175 2.24 24.95 -11.55
CA ARG A 175 2.50 26.18 -12.32
C ARG A 175 2.40 25.98 -13.82
N GLU A 176 2.11 24.76 -14.27
CA GLU A 176 1.99 24.45 -15.68
C GLU A 176 0.57 24.74 -16.16
N THR A 177 0.45 25.43 -17.30
CA THR A 177 -0.85 25.76 -17.90
C THR A 177 -1.00 24.98 -19.19
N TYR A 178 -2.11 24.27 -19.34
CA TYR A 178 -2.39 23.46 -20.50
C TYR A 178 -3.53 24.05 -21.32
N ARG A 179 -3.27 24.23 -22.62
CA ARG A 179 -4.26 24.68 -23.61
C ARG A 179 -4.61 23.52 -24.55
N VAL A 180 -5.80 23.60 -25.13
CA VAL A 180 -6.23 22.63 -26.13
C VAL A 180 -5.30 22.69 -27.34
N GLY A 181 -4.81 21.53 -27.76
CA GLY A 181 -3.84 21.38 -28.84
C GLY A 181 -2.38 21.30 -28.39
N ASP A 182 -2.09 21.56 -27.11
CA ASP A 182 -0.73 21.44 -26.57
C ASP A 182 -0.27 19.98 -26.58
N ARG A 183 1.01 19.76 -26.91
CA ARG A 183 1.65 18.45 -26.79
C ARG A 183 2.21 18.30 -25.38
N ILE A 184 1.94 17.17 -24.77
CA ILE A 184 2.32 16.88 -23.39
C ILE A 184 2.94 15.49 -23.30
N ARG A 185 4.00 15.37 -22.49
CA ARG A 185 4.54 14.08 -22.07
C ARG A 185 4.06 13.78 -20.66
N ALA A 186 3.64 12.56 -20.37
CA ALA A 186 3.20 12.21 -19.02
C ALA A 186 3.47 10.73 -18.73
N TYR A 187 3.57 10.41 -17.45
CA TYR A 187 3.78 9.06 -16.94
C TYR A 187 2.44 8.35 -16.75
N ILE A 188 2.31 7.13 -17.25
CA ILE A 188 1.15 6.27 -16.94
C ILE A 188 1.38 5.66 -15.57
N TYR A 189 0.62 6.12 -14.57
CA TYR A 189 0.71 5.56 -13.21
C TYR A 189 -0.33 4.47 -12.95
N ASP A 190 -1.45 4.48 -13.68
CA ASP A 190 -2.53 3.51 -13.47
C ASP A 190 -3.40 3.38 -14.73
N VAL A 191 -3.94 2.18 -14.97
CA VAL A 191 -4.87 1.87 -16.06
C VAL A 191 -6.01 1.03 -15.49
N ARG A 192 -7.22 1.61 -15.45
CA ARG A 192 -8.40 0.96 -14.87
C ARG A 192 -9.43 0.62 -15.92
N GLN A 193 -10.11 -0.50 -15.76
CA GLN A 193 -11.26 -0.85 -16.57
C GLN A 193 -12.53 -0.33 -15.89
N GLU A 194 -13.20 0.65 -16.51
CA GLU A 194 -14.49 1.14 -16.03
C GLU A 194 -15.64 0.77 -16.98
N GLN A 195 -16.88 0.85 -16.49
CA GLN A 195 -18.09 0.58 -17.28
C GLN A 195 -18.23 1.48 -18.53
N ARG A 196 -17.58 2.65 -18.53
CA ARG A 196 -17.60 3.59 -19.65
C ARG A 196 -16.45 3.39 -20.65
N GLY A 197 -15.51 2.48 -20.35
CA GLY A 197 -14.29 2.21 -21.10
C GLY A 197 -13.05 2.22 -20.20
N PRO A 198 -11.88 1.75 -20.68
CA PRO A 198 -10.65 1.87 -19.93
C PRO A 198 -10.29 3.34 -19.71
N GLN A 199 -9.94 3.68 -18.47
CA GLN A 199 -9.39 4.98 -18.12
C GLN A 199 -7.89 4.83 -17.87
N ILE A 200 -7.10 5.54 -18.67
CA ILE A 200 -5.65 5.65 -18.51
C ILE A 200 -5.38 6.89 -17.67
N PHE A 201 -4.80 6.72 -16.50
CA PHE A 201 -4.45 7.82 -15.62
C PHE A 201 -2.99 8.24 -15.85
N LEU A 202 -2.82 9.52 -16.10
CA LEU A 202 -1.52 10.13 -16.36
C LEU A 202 -1.12 11.03 -15.20
N SER A 203 0.19 11.12 -14.97
CA SER A 203 0.78 12.02 -14.01
C SER A 203 2.04 12.70 -14.54
N ARG A 204 2.20 13.96 -14.16
CA ARG A 204 3.45 14.72 -14.30
C ARG A 204 4.05 15.08 -12.95
N SER A 205 3.32 14.90 -11.85
CA SER A 205 3.82 15.12 -10.49
C SER A 205 4.49 13.89 -9.89
N HIS A 206 4.15 12.68 -10.35
CA HIS A 206 4.69 11.43 -9.83
C HIS A 206 6.23 11.37 -9.89
N PRO A 207 6.95 10.90 -8.84
CA PRO A 207 8.42 10.85 -8.84
C PRO A 207 9.01 10.01 -9.98
N GLN A 208 8.35 8.89 -10.32
CA GLN A 208 8.82 8.02 -11.41
C GLN A 208 8.78 8.67 -12.79
N PHE A 209 7.99 9.75 -12.98
CA PHE A 209 8.05 10.50 -14.23
C PHE A 209 9.44 11.07 -14.47
N MET A 210 10.08 11.64 -13.43
CA MET A 210 11.45 12.14 -13.51
C MET A 210 12.44 11.02 -13.81
N ALA A 211 12.32 9.88 -13.14
CA ALA A 211 13.21 8.73 -13.36
C ALA A 211 13.17 8.24 -14.82
N GLN A 212 11.96 8.16 -15.40
CA GLN A 212 11.80 7.75 -16.79
C GLN A 212 12.31 8.81 -17.78
N LEU A 213 12.18 10.10 -17.47
CA LEU A 213 12.79 11.17 -18.29
C LEU A 213 14.33 11.05 -18.29
N PHE A 214 14.93 10.81 -17.13
CA PHE A 214 16.38 10.56 -17.03
C PHE A 214 16.79 9.30 -17.80
N LYS A 215 16.01 8.22 -17.72
CA LYS A 215 16.26 7.00 -18.48
C LYS A 215 16.24 7.22 -20.00
N GLN A 216 15.41 8.15 -20.49
CA GLN A 216 15.38 8.52 -21.92
C GLN A 216 16.55 9.44 -22.32
N GLU A 217 17.00 10.31 -21.42
CA GLU A 217 18.04 11.32 -21.69
C GLU A 217 19.47 10.80 -21.46
N VAL A 218 19.66 9.80 -20.58
CA VAL A 218 20.96 9.27 -20.16
C VAL A 218 21.08 7.80 -20.62
N PRO A 219 21.83 7.50 -21.69
CA PRO A 219 22.03 6.14 -22.20
C PRO A 219 22.57 5.17 -21.14
N GLU A 220 23.46 5.63 -20.27
CA GLU A 220 24.06 4.84 -19.21
C GLU A 220 23.02 4.33 -18.19
N ILE A 221 21.89 5.05 -18.00
CA ILE A 221 20.75 4.59 -17.19
C ILE A 221 19.89 3.60 -17.97
N TYR A 222 19.72 3.83 -19.28
CA TYR A 222 18.98 2.90 -20.15
C TYR A 222 19.65 1.53 -20.23
N ASP A 223 20.98 1.51 -20.36
CA ASP A 223 21.81 0.30 -20.43
C ASP A 223 21.99 -0.38 -19.06
N GLY A 224 21.51 0.23 -17.97
CA GLY A 224 21.60 -0.31 -16.61
C GLY A 224 22.99 -0.21 -15.97
N ILE A 225 23.90 0.57 -16.55
CA ILE A 225 25.23 0.86 -15.98
C ILE A 225 25.08 1.76 -14.75
N ILE A 226 24.22 2.76 -14.87
CA ILE A 226 23.83 3.65 -13.76
C ILE A 226 22.43 3.28 -13.31
N GLU A 227 22.25 3.11 -12.02
CA GLU A 227 20.97 2.82 -11.40
C GLU A 227 20.49 4.03 -10.60
N ILE A 228 19.22 4.40 -10.79
CA ILE A 228 18.53 5.38 -9.95
C ILE A 228 18.00 4.64 -8.72
N LYS A 229 18.56 4.91 -7.54
CA LYS A 229 18.19 4.24 -6.27
C LYS A 229 16.94 4.83 -5.64
N SER A 230 16.84 6.15 -5.61
CA SER A 230 15.69 6.83 -5.04
C SER A 230 15.48 8.20 -5.69
N VAL A 231 14.22 8.66 -5.64
CA VAL A 231 13.81 9.97 -6.15
C VAL A 231 12.88 10.61 -5.12
N ALA A 232 13.29 11.77 -4.60
CA ALA A 232 12.48 12.60 -3.73
C ALA A 232 12.11 13.89 -4.47
N ARG A 233 10.83 14.26 -4.47
CA ARG A 233 10.34 15.32 -5.37
C ARG A 233 9.28 16.18 -4.73
N ASP A 234 9.46 17.49 -4.84
CA ASP A 234 8.45 18.52 -4.63
C ASP A 234 8.06 19.10 -6.01
N PRO A 235 6.99 18.57 -6.64
CA PRO A 235 6.72 18.76 -8.07
C PRO A 235 6.61 20.22 -8.50
N GLY A 236 7.36 20.59 -9.53
CA GLY A 236 7.40 21.95 -10.07
C GLY A 236 8.23 22.94 -9.24
N SER A 237 8.92 22.48 -8.20
CA SER A 237 9.85 23.30 -7.43
C SER A 237 11.26 22.72 -7.36
N ARG A 238 11.44 21.57 -6.69
CA ARG A 238 12.76 20.99 -6.45
C ARG A 238 12.68 19.47 -6.29
N ALA A 239 13.69 18.76 -6.73
CA ALA A 239 13.84 17.33 -6.56
C ALA A 239 15.29 16.95 -6.26
N LYS A 240 15.43 15.79 -5.63
CA LYS A 240 16.69 15.10 -5.37
C LYS A 240 16.60 13.71 -5.99
N ILE A 241 17.64 13.31 -6.71
CA ILE A 241 17.75 11.99 -7.31
C ILE A 241 19.06 11.33 -6.90
N ALA A 242 18.97 10.13 -6.33
CA ALA A 242 20.12 9.36 -5.89
C ALA A 242 20.52 8.33 -6.96
N VAL A 243 21.78 8.36 -7.37
CA VAL A 243 22.31 7.51 -8.44
C VAL A 243 23.57 6.78 -8.00
N ILE A 244 23.72 5.53 -8.44
CA ILE A 244 24.94 4.74 -8.29
C ILE A 244 25.37 4.20 -9.65
N SER A 245 26.67 4.10 -9.88
CA SER A 245 27.22 3.38 -11.03
C SER A 245 27.65 1.98 -10.60
N HIS A 246 27.30 0.97 -11.40
CA HIS A 246 27.83 -0.39 -11.27
C HIS A 246 29.22 -0.54 -11.90
N ASP A 247 29.67 0.48 -12.64
CA ASP A 247 31.01 0.57 -13.21
C ASP A 247 31.80 1.70 -12.55
N SER A 248 32.91 1.34 -11.89
CA SER A 248 33.80 2.28 -11.20
C SER A 248 34.51 3.29 -12.13
N SER A 249 34.56 3.02 -13.44
CA SER A 249 35.17 3.92 -14.43
C SER A 249 34.24 5.06 -14.84
N ILE A 250 32.96 4.99 -14.47
CA ILE A 250 31.92 5.93 -14.88
C ILE A 250 31.44 6.71 -13.64
N ASP A 251 31.58 8.03 -13.69
CA ASP A 251 31.00 8.93 -12.69
C ASP A 251 29.48 9.05 -12.94
N PRO A 252 28.62 8.57 -12.02
CA PRO A 252 27.19 8.59 -12.22
C PRO A 252 26.61 10.02 -12.24
N VAL A 253 27.20 10.96 -11.48
CA VAL A 253 26.71 12.34 -11.42
C VAL A 253 27.07 13.07 -12.71
N GLY A 254 28.34 13.01 -13.12
CA GLY A 254 28.81 13.61 -14.36
C GLY A 254 28.09 13.06 -15.59
N ALA A 255 27.79 11.76 -15.61
CA ALA A 255 26.93 11.17 -16.63
C ALA A 255 25.55 11.83 -16.63
N CYS A 256 24.79 11.79 -15.54
CA CYS A 256 23.44 12.37 -15.50
C CYS A 256 23.39 13.87 -15.83
N VAL A 257 24.42 14.64 -15.47
CA VAL A 257 24.52 16.09 -15.77
C VAL A 257 24.82 16.32 -17.26
N GLY A 258 25.76 15.57 -17.85
CA GLY A 258 26.21 15.76 -19.22
C GLY A 258 27.05 17.02 -19.44
N MET A 259 27.47 17.26 -20.69
CA MET A 259 28.35 18.39 -21.04
C MET A 259 27.69 19.73 -20.66
N ARG A 260 28.27 20.42 -19.67
CA ARG A 260 27.74 21.69 -19.11
C ARG A 260 26.28 21.59 -18.64
N GLY A 261 25.86 20.42 -18.15
CA GLY A 261 24.49 20.23 -17.67
C GLY A 261 23.45 20.01 -18.78
N SER A 262 23.85 19.75 -20.03
CA SER A 262 22.90 19.67 -21.15
C SER A 262 21.79 18.65 -20.92
N ARG A 263 22.10 17.48 -20.32
CA ARG A 263 21.15 16.39 -20.09
C ARG A 263 20.16 16.74 -18.98
N VAL A 264 20.67 17.14 -17.82
CA VAL A 264 19.80 17.58 -16.71
C VAL A 264 18.94 18.78 -17.11
N GLN A 265 19.46 19.74 -17.90
CA GLN A 265 18.68 20.88 -18.37
C GLN A 265 17.54 20.49 -19.32
N ALA A 266 17.69 19.43 -20.12
CA ALA A 266 16.60 18.92 -20.95
C ALA A 266 15.44 18.38 -20.10
N VAL A 267 15.75 17.65 -19.02
CA VAL A 267 14.75 17.15 -18.06
C VAL A 267 14.13 18.31 -17.26
N VAL A 268 14.93 19.26 -16.78
CA VAL A 268 14.46 20.49 -16.10
C VAL A 268 13.50 21.28 -16.99
N GLY A 269 13.81 21.40 -18.28
CA GLY A 269 12.96 22.06 -19.27
C GLY A 269 11.61 21.37 -19.44
N GLU A 270 11.60 20.03 -19.46
CA GLU A 270 10.36 19.25 -19.50
C GLU A 270 9.50 19.43 -18.23
N LEU A 271 10.13 19.60 -17.07
CA LEU A 271 9.47 19.80 -15.77
C LEU A 271 9.23 21.28 -15.43
N GLN A 272 9.17 22.16 -16.42
CA GLN A 272 8.85 23.59 -16.26
C GLN A 272 9.78 24.34 -15.29
N GLY A 273 11.08 24.00 -15.29
CA GLY A 273 12.08 24.70 -14.47
C GLY A 273 12.21 24.19 -13.03
N GLU A 274 11.73 22.99 -12.76
CA GLU A 274 11.98 22.28 -11.50
C GLU A 274 13.50 22.12 -11.26
N LYS A 275 14.00 22.49 -10.08
CA LYS A 275 15.44 22.36 -9.76
C LYS A 275 15.77 20.91 -9.40
N ILE A 276 16.72 20.30 -10.07
CA ILE A 276 17.09 18.89 -9.84
C ILE A 276 18.51 18.82 -9.29
N ASP A 277 18.66 18.24 -8.10
CA ASP A 277 19.95 17.90 -7.51
C ASP A 277 20.23 16.41 -7.73
N ILE A 278 21.35 16.08 -8.38
CA ILE A 278 21.78 14.70 -8.61
C ILE A 278 22.83 14.37 -7.57
N ILE A 279 22.58 13.31 -6.80
CA ILE A 279 23.33 12.96 -5.59
C ILE A 279 23.92 11.57 -5.76
N PRO A 280 25.22 11.36 -5.47
CA PRO A 280 25.79 10.03 -5.44
C PRO A 280 25.23 9.25 -4.26
N TRP A 281 24.59 8.12 -4.56
CA TRP A 281 24.11 7.20 -3.53
C TRP A 281 25.29 6.49 -2.86
N SER A 282 25.20 6.33 -1.53
CA SER A 282 26.19 5.59 -0.73
C SER A 282 25.46 4.53 0.09
N PRO A 283 26.04 3.33 0.25
CA PRO A 283 25.52 2.32 1.17
C PRO A 283 25.68 2.74 2.64
N ASP A 284 26.67 3.59 2.95
CA ASP A 284 26.83 4.19 4.28
C ASP A 284 25.81 5.32 4.50
N PRO A 285 24.88 5.20 5.46
CA PRO A 285 23.81 6.18 5.68
C PRO A 285 24.35 7.58 6.03
N ALA A 286 25.43 7.65 6.81
CA ALA A 286 26.04 8.91 7.22
C ALA A 286 26.52 9.71 5.99
N THR A 287 27.32 9.07 5.15
CA THR A 287 27.78 9.64 3.88
C THR A 287 26.62 9.98 2.95
N PHE A 288 25.59 9.13 2.88
CA PHE A 288 24.45 9.38 2.00
C PHE A 288 23.62 10.60 2.44
N VAL A 289 23.40 10.79 3.75
CA VAL A 289 22.71 11.97 4.30
C VAL A 289 23.49 13.25 4.04
N VAL A 290 24.82 13.24 4.23
CA VAL A 290 25.68 14.40 3.91
C VAL A 290 25.54 14.77 2.43
N ASN A 291 25.61 13.77 1.55
CA ASN A 291 25.42 13.99 0.11
C ASN A 291 24.01 14.51 -0.21
N ALA A 292 22.98 14.04 0.51
CA ALA A 292 21.59 14.44 0.30
C ALA A 292 21.30 15.89 0.74
N LEU A 293 21.99 16.37 1.78
CA LEU A 293 21.84 17.74 2.29
C LEU A 293 22.58 18.80 1.46
N ALA A 294 23.40 18.39 0.49
CA ALA A 294 24.05 19.28 -0.46
C ALA A 294 23.03 20.29 -1.05
N PRO A 295 23.38 21.59 -1.09
CA PRO A 295 24.73 22.17 -1.01
C PRO A 295 25.20 22.58 0.41
N ALA A 296 24.47 22.28 1.47
CA ALA A 296 24.90 22.65 2.83
C ALA A 296 26.08 21.80 3.30
N GLU A 297 27.07 22.42 3.94
CA GLU A 297 28.20 21.72 4.55
C GLU A 297 27.81 21.21 5.95
N VAL A 298 28.20 19.97 6.25
CA VAL A 298 27.87 19.27 7.49
C VAL A 298 29.14 19.11 8.32
N SER A 299 29.09 19.47 9.61
CA SER A 299 30.22 19.33 10.54
C SER A 299 30.30 17.91 11.11
N LYS A 300 29.17 17.36 11.58
CA LYS A 300 29.10 16.06 12.27
C LYS A 300 27.76 15.39 11.99
N VAL A 301 27.77 14.06 11.95
CA VAL A 301 26.56 13.24 11.85
C VAL A 301 26.56 12.25 13.01
N VAL A 302 25.43 12.12 13.70
CA VAL A 302 25.19 11.14 14.75
C VAL A 302 24.02 10.27 14.29
N LEU A 303 24.22 8.96 14.28
CA LEU A 303 23.22 8.01 13.82
C LEU A 303 22.60 7.30 15.02
N ASP A 304 21.28 7.22 15.01
CA ASP A 304 20.48 6.40 15.91
C ASP A 304 19.77 5.33 15.07
N GLU A 305 20.36 4.14 15.04
CA GLU A 305 19.85 3.02 14.24
C GLU A 305 18.57 2.41 14.83
N GLU A 306 18.37 2.52 16.16
CA GLU A 306 17.19 1.98 16.83
C GLU A 306 15.94 2.78 16.48
N GLN A 307 16.07 4.11 16.46
CA GLN A 307 14.94 5.01 16.16
C GLN A 307 14.79 5.33 14.66
N GLY A 308 15.72 4.89 13.80
CA GLY A 308 15.70 5.26 12.39
C GLY A 308 15.94 6.76 12.16
N ARG A 309 16.71 7.40 13.04
CA ARG A 309 16.90 8.86 13.10
C ARG A 309 18.37 9.23 12.91
N ILE A 310 18.62 10.33 12.20
CA ILE A 310 19.97 10.86 11.98
C ILE A 310 20.00 12.33 12.38
N GLU A 311 20.87 12.64 13.33
CA GLU A 311 21.13 14.00 13.77
C GLU A 311 22.34 14.56 13.02
N VAL A 312 22.14 15.74 12.44
CA VAL A 312 23.12 16.41 11.59
C VAL A 312 23.47 17.76 12.20
N VAL A 313 24.73 17.92 12.55
CA VAL A 313 25.25 19.17 13.09
C VAL A 313 25.82 20.00 11.95
N VAL A 314 25.36 21.23 11.83
CA VAL A 314 25.81 22.19 10.82
C VAL A 314 26.27 23.50 11.47
N PRO A 315 27.18 24.24 10.83
CA PRO A 315 27.50 25.61 11.25
C PRO A 315 26.27 26.54 11.19
N ASP A 316 26.24 27.57 12.03
CA ASP A 316 25.09 28.52 12.11
C ASP A 316 24.77 29.20 10.77
N ASP A 317 25.78 29.47 9.93
CA ASP A 317 25.61 30.06 8.61
C ASP A 317 25.02 29.08 7.59
N GLN A 318 25.19 27.77 7.81
CA GLN A 318 24.67 26.70 6.96
C GLN A 318 23.27 26.22 7.38
N LEU A 319 22.82 26.48 8.61
CA LEU A 319 21.52 26.05 9.14
C LEU A 319 20.35 26.37 8.20
N SER A 320 20.29 27.62 7.72
CA SER A 320 19.23 28.08 6.82
C SER A 320 19.25 27.36 5.46
N LEU A 321 20.44 27.02 4.97
CA LEU A 321 20.62 26.31 3.71
C LEU A 321 20.27 24.83 3.85
N ALA A 322 20.67 24.20 4.96
CA ALA A 322 20.41 22.80 5.28
C ALA A 322 18.91 22.53 5.44
N ILE A 323 18.18 23.38 6.17
CA ILE A 323 16.72 23.30 6.31
C ILE A 323 16.04 23.64 4.96
N GLY A 324 16.50 24.71 4.32
CA GLY A 324 15.91 25.24 3.09
C GLY A 324 14.58 25.97 3.31
N ARG A 325 14.01 26.52 2.23
CA ARG A 325 12.75 27.29 2.30
C ARG A 325 11.61 26.39 2.79
N ARG A 326 11.01 26.71 3.95
CA ARG A 326 9.94 25.91 4.59
C ARG A 326 10.33 24.44 4.81
N GLY A 327 11.60 24.18 5.14
CA GLY A 327 12.07 22.82 5.36
C GLY A 327 12.14 21.96 4.09
N GLN A 328 12.13 22.57 2.90
CA GLN A 328 12.10 21.81 1.64
C GLN A 328 13.35 20.94 1.45
N ASN A 329 14.53 21.40 1.85
CA ASN A 329 15.77 20.64 1.60
C ASN A 329 15.86 19.42 2.52
N VAL A 330 15.64 19.61 3.83
CA VAL A 330 15.63 18.52 4.82
C VAL A 330 14.54 17.49 4.52
N ARG A 331 13.33 17.93 4.12
CA ARG A 331 12.23 17.00 3.75
C ARG A 331 12.59 16.15 2.54
N LEU A 332 13.18 16.75 1.51
CA LEU A 332 13.62 16.01 0.32
C LEU A 332 14.78 15.06 0.65
N ALA A 333 15.71 15.45 1.53
CA ALA A 333 16.79 14.58 1.97
C ALA A 333 16.27 13.38 2.80
N SER A 334 15.32 13.62 3.72
CA SER A 334 14.67 12.57 4.50
C SER A 334 13.91 11.60 3.60
N GLN A 335 13.10 12.09 2.66
CA GLN A 335 12.40 11.24 1.68
C GLN A 335 13.35 10.46 0.76
N LEU A 336 14.53 11.02 0.43
CA LEU A 336 15.50 10.38 -0.44
C LEU A 336 16.25 9.25 0.25
N THR A 337 16.59 9.45 1.53
CA THR A 337 17.40 8.53 2.34
C THR A 337 16.55 7.52 3.09
N GLY A 338 15.29 7.84 3.38
CA GLY A 338 14.39 7.03 4.20
C GLY A 338 14.58 7.23 5.71
N TRP A 339 15.48 8.12 6.13
CA TRP A 339 15.77 8.43 7.53
C TRP A 339 15.06 9.72 7.96
N ASP A 340 14.69 9.82 9.24
CA ASP A 340 14.31 11.11 9.80
C ASP A 340 15.57 11.93 10.10
N ILE A 341 15.60 13.17 9.65
CA ILE A 341 16.81 14.00 9.68
C ILE A 341 16.55 15.24 10.52
N ASP A 342 17.24 15.34 11.64
CA ASP A 342 17.24 16.52 12.48
C ASP A 342 18.50 17.34 12.30
N ILE A 343 18.33 18.65 12.16
CA ILE A 343 19.43 19.58 11.91
C ILE A 343 19.58 20.46 13.14
N LEU A 344 20.78 20.43 13.72
CA LEU A 344 21.16 21.17 14.91
C LEU A 344 22.38 22.05 14.60
N THR A 345 22.51 23.16 15.32
CA THR A 345 23.78 23.91 15.30
C THR A 345 24.80 23.30 16.25
N GLU A 346 26.08 23.61 16.08
CA GLU A 346 27.15 23.16 16.99
C GLU A 346 26.89 23.59 18.44
N ASP A 347 26.36 24.80 18.61
CA ASP A 347 25.95 25.34 19.91
C ASP A 347 24.77 24.57 20.53
N GLU A 348 23.78 24.20 19.72
CA GLU A 348 22.61 23.44 20.16
C GLU A 348 22.99 22.00 20.55
N GLU A 349 23.83 21.33 19.75
CA GLU A 349 24.33 19.98 20.06
C GLU A 349 25.15 20.00 21.36
N SER A 350 26.03 20.99 21.52
CA SER A 350 26.85 21.14 22.72
C SER A 350 26.00 21.39 23.97
N ARG A 351 24.98 22.24 23.88
CA ARG A 351 24.04 22.49 24.98
C ARG A 351 23.26 21.24 25.35
N ARG A 352 22.68 20.56 24.36
CA ARG A 352 21.92 19.32 24.57
C ARG A 352 22.79 18.24 25.20
N ARG A 353 24.00 18.02 24.69
CA ARG A 353 24.95 17.06 25.26
C ARG A 353 25.32 17.41 26.71
N SER A 354 25.50 18.69 27.01
CA SER A 354 25.77 19.15 28.37
C SER A 354 24.59 18.94 29.32
N GLU A 355 23.36 19.14 28.82
CA GLU A 355 22.12 18.90 29.58
C GLU A 355 21.89 17.40 29.81
N GLU A 356 22.05 16.56 28.79
CA GLU A 356 21.98 15.10 28.89
C GLU A 356 23.04 14.56 29.86
N PHE A 357 24.28 15.04 29.75
CA PHE A 357 25.37 14.67 30.66
C PHE A 357 25.03 15.04 32.11
N ARG A 358 24.47 16.23 32.35
CA ARG A 358 24.04 16.66 33.69
C ARG A 358 22.87 15.83 34.20
N GLN A 359 21.86 15.57 33.39
CA GLN A 359 20.70 14.77 33.78
C GLN A 359 21.10 13.34 34.14
N ARG A 360 21.92 12.69 33.31
CA ARG A 360 22.45 11.34 33.59
C ARG A 360 23.33 11.32 34.83
N SER A 361 24.18 12.33 35.00
CA SER A 361 25.02 12.44 36.21
C SER A 361 24.15 12.60 37.46
N GLN A 362 23.12 13.45 37.40
CA GLN A 362 22.19 13.63 38.52
C GLN A 362 21.43 12.33 38.83
N MET A 363 21.00 11.58 37.81
CA MET A 363 20.38 10.28 38.00
C MET A 363 21.31 9.32 38.76
N PHE A 364 22.59 9.24 38.39
CA PHE A 364 23.55 8.40 39.12
C PHE A 364 23.83 8.90 40.53
N ILE A 365 23.93 10.21 40.76
CA ILE A 365 24.06 10.79 42.11
C ILE A 365 22.87 10.37 42.98
N ASP A 366 21.65 10.55 42.48
CA ASP A 366 20.43 10.28 43.25
C ASP A 366 20.22 8.78 43.47
N ALA A 367 20.54 7.94 42.48
CA ALA A 367 20.32 6.49 42.55
C ALA A 367 21.42 5.74 43.31
N LEU A 368 22.69 6.16 43.18
CA LEU A 368 23.84 5.46 43.76
C LEU A 368 24.41 6.15 45.01
N ASP A 369 23.87 7.31 45.39
CA ASP A 369 24.38 8.16 46.49
C ASP A 369 25.89 8.42 46.36
N VAL A 370 26.31 8.80 45.15
CA VAL A 370 27.70 9.07 44.80
C VAL A 370 27.95 10.57 44.66
N ASP A 371 29.22 10.97 44.72
CA ASP A 371 29.59 12.35 44.46
C ASP A 371 29.62 12.66 42.95
N ASP A 372 29.68 13.96 42.62
CA ASP A 372 29.72 14.43 41.24
C ASP A 372 30.87 13.79 40.44
N VAL A 373 32.01 13.51 41.07
CA VAL A 373 33.19 12.99 40.38
C VAL A 373 32.92 11.57 39.87
N ILE A 374 32.41 10.68 40.73
CA ILE A 374 32.07 9.31 40.35
C ILE A 374 30.96 9.30 39.29
N ALA A 375 29.91 10.11 39.45
CA ALA A 375 28.82 10.17 38.49
C ALA A 375 29.29 10.65 37.10
N HIS A 376 30.14 11.68 37.04
CA HIS A 376 30.69 12.17 35.77
C HIS A 376 31.57 11.13 35.09
N LEU A 377 32.34 10.34 35.85
CA LEU A 377 33.16 9.25 35.30
C LEU A 377 32.28 8.13 34.70
N LEU A 378 31.22 7.72 35.40
CA LEU A 378 30.26 6.74 34.87
C LEU A 378 29.63 7.22 33.55
N VAL A 379 29.17 8.47 33.48
CA VAL A 379 28.58 9.00 32.24
C VAL A 379 29.62 9.14 31.12
N ALA A 380 30.87 9.52 31.45
CA ALA A 380 31.95 9.66 30.48
C ALA A 380 32.33 8.33 29.83
N GLU A 381 32.27 7.23 30.59
CA GLU A 381 32.48 5.85 30.11
C GLU A 381 31.28 5.27 29.37
N GLY A 382 30.17 6.01 29.31
CA GLY A 382 29.02 5.70 28.46
C GLY A 382 27.85 5.02 29.16
N PHE A 383 27.87 4.89 30.49
CA PHE A 383 26.73 4.35 31.22
C PHE A 383 25.52 5.28 31.07
N THR A 384 24.39 4.74 30.60
CA THR A 384 23.16 5.49 30.35
C THR A 384 22.06 5.21 31.36
N ALA A 385 22.15 4.09 32.07
CA ALA A 385 21.13 3.64 33.01
C ALA A 385 21.76 2.89 34.20
N VAL A 386 21.04 2.84 35.32
CA VAL A 386 21.52 2.28 36.60
C VAL A 386 21.66 0.75 36.55
N ASP A 387 20.81 0.09 35.76
CA ASP A 387 20.85 -1.34 35.49
C ASP A 387 22.18 -1.78 34.86
N GLN A 388 22.73 -1.00 33.93
CA GLN A 388 24.02 -1.27 33.31
C GLN A 388 25.13 -1.33 34.36
N VAL A 389 25.13 -0.41 35.33
CA VAL A 389 26.08 -0.41 36.44
C VAL A 389 25.89 -1.64 37.35
N ALA A 390 24.66 -2.06 37.62
CA ALA A 390 24.38 -3.23 38.48
C ALA A 390 24.91 -4.55 37.90
N TYR A 391 24.82 -4.72 36.58
CA TYR A 391 25.04 -6.00 35.90
C TYR A 391 26.35 -6.10 35.10
N VAL A 392 27.02 -4.98 34.81
CA VAL A 392 28.34 -4.99 34.16
C VAL A 392 29.37 -5.79 34.99
N PRO A 393 30.30 -6.52 34.35
CA PRO A 393 31.45 -7.10 35.03
C PRO A 393 32.22 -6.06 35.86
N VAL A 394 32.74 -6.48 37.03
CA VAL A 394 33.55 -5.59 37.90
C VAL A 394 34.79 -5.12 37.14
N GLU A 395 35.36 -5.98 36.30
CA GLU A 395 36.54 -5.70 35.49
C GLU A 395 36.35 -4.41 34.65
N ASP A 396 35.21 -4.26 33.97
CA ASP A 396 34.92 -3.09 33.13
C ASP A 396 34.78 -1.80 33.96
N LEU A 397 34.25 -1.89 35.19
CA LEU A 397 34.18 -0.74 36.11
C LEU A 397 35.57 -0.37 36.68
N THR A 398 36.46 -1.35 36.85
CA THR A 398 37.84 -1.09 37.31
C THR A 398 38.74 -0.54 36.21
N GLU A 399 38.33 -0.61 34.93
CA GLU A 399 39.03 0.07 33.83
C GLU A 399 38.87 1.59 33.89
N ILE A 400 37.83 2.08 34.57
CA ILE A 400 37.56 3.51 34.74
C ILE A 400 38.66 4.14 35.60
N GLU A 401 39.31 5.18 35.05
CA GLU A 401 40.42 5.84 35.74
C GLU A 401 39.95 6.46 37.07
N GLY A 402 40.44 5.92 38.18
CA GLY A 402 40.11 6.37 39.54
C GLY A 402 39.20 5.42 40.31
N PHE A 403 38.73 4.33 39.69
CA PHE A 403 37.98 3.29 40.38
C PHE A 403 38.92 2.14 40.77
N ASP A 404 38.77 1.64 42.00
CA ASP A 404 39.39 0.39 42.44
C ASP A 404 38.32 -0.70 42.57
N GLU A 405 38.77 -1.94 42.82
CA GLU A 405 37.88 -3.09 42.93
C GLU A 405 36.85 -2.92 44.07
N GLU A 406 37.23 -2.25 45.16
CA GLU A 406 36.35 -1.95 46.28
C GLU A 406 35.24 -0.96 45.89
N VAL A 407 35.59 0.15 45.23
CA VAL A 407 34.62 1.14 44.73
C VAL A 407 33.71 0.53 43.67
N ALA A 408 34.25 -0.26 42.74
CA ALA A 408 33.46 -0.92 41.70
C ALA A 408 32.44 -1.89 42.29
N GLU A 409 32.83 -2.74 43.26
CA GLU A 409 31.89 -3.62 43.96
C GLU A 409 30.83 -2.83 44.73
N GLU A 410 31.22 -1.78 45.43
CA GLU A 410 30.29 -0.93 46.19
C GLU A 410 29.24 -0.27 45.27
N LEU A 411 29.67 0.28 44.12
CA LEU A 411 28.74 0.87 43.15
C LEU A 411 27.74 -0.15 42.61
N ARG A 412 28.16 -1.39 42.35
CA ARG A 412 27.26 -2.46 41.93
C ARG A 412 26.26 -2.82 43.01
N GLU A 413 26.71 -2.94 44.26
CA GLU A 413 25.83 -3.24 45.38
C GLU A 413 24.79 -2.14 45.57
N ARG A 414 25.19 -0.87 45.51
CA ARG A 414 24.28 0.28 45.59
C ARG A 414 23.29 0.31 44.42
N ALA A 415 23.77 0.06 43.19
CA ALA A 415 22.90 -0.01 42.01
C ALA A 415 21.86 -1.13 42.15
N ARG A 416 22.27 -2.32 42.61
CA ARG A 416 21.33 -3.43 42.86
C ARG A 416 20.34 -3.11 43.96
N ALA A 417 20.81 -2.53 45.07
CA ALA A 417 19.94 -2.13 46.17
C ALA A 417 18.89 -1.10 45.72
N TYR A 418 19.29 -0.12 44.92
CA TYR A 418 18.37 0.87 44.34
C TYR A 418 17.32 0.21 43.43
N LEU A 419 17.74 -0.70 42.56
CA LEU A 419 16.82 -1.43 41.67
C LEU A 419 15.86 -2.34 42.46
N GLU A 420 16.34 -2.99 43.52
CA GLU A 420 15.51 -3.80 44.42
C GLU A 420 14.50 -2.94 45.18
N GLU A 421 14.91 -1.76 45.67
CA GLU A 421 14.00 -0.80 46.33
C GLU A 421 12.94 -0.29 45.35
N GLN A 422 13.34 0.07 44.13
CA GLN A 422 12.43 0.51 43.08
C GLN A 422 11.44 -0.60 42.68
N ASP A 423 11.89 -1.85 42.52
CA ASP A 423 11.02 -2.98 42.20
C ASP A 423 10.04 -3.29 43.36
N GLN A 424 10.48 -3.14 44.61
CA GLN A 424 9.60 -3.26 45.77
C GLN A 424 8.52 -2.17 45.78
N GLU A 425 8.89 -0.91 45.57
CA GLU A 425 7.93 0.19 45.47
C GLU A 425 6.92 -0.02 44.33
N LEU A 426 7.39 -0.44 43.16
CA LEU A 426 6.53 -0.73 42.02
C LEU A 426 5.63 -1.94 42.29
N THR A 427 6.12 -2.95 42.99
CA THR A 427 5.31 -4.10 43.42
C THR A 427 4.24 -3.70 44.42
N GLU A 428 4.55 -2.82 45.37
CA GLU A 428 3.56 -2.25 46.30
C GLU A 428 2.50 -1.43 45.55
N LYS A 429 2.92 -0.52 44.65
CA LYS A 429 2.00 0.24 43.80
C LYS A 429 1.11 -0.67 42.95
N ARG A 430 1.68 -1.74 42.37
CA ARG A 430 0.94 -2.75 41.60
C ARG A 430 -0.16 -3.38 42.45
N ARG A 431 0.17 -3.78 43.69
CA ARG A 431 -0.77 -4.36 44.65
C ARG A 431 -1.86 -3.37 45.06
N ASP A 432 -1.50 -2.11 45.30
CA ASP A 432 -2.44 -1.04 45.64
C ASP A 432 -3.42 -0.74 44.50
N LEU A 433 -2.97 -0.85 43.25
CA LEU A 433 -3.81 -0.73 42.06
C LEU A 433 -4.71 -1.97 41.84
N GLY A 434 -4.44 -3.08 42.55
CA GLY A 434 -5.21 -4.32 42.49
C GLY A 434 -4.94 -5.15 41.23
N VAL A 435 -3.74 -5.02 40.64
CA VAL A 435 -3.31 -5.83 39.50
C VAL A 435 -2.95 -7.24 39.99
N SER A 436 -3.48 -8.25 39.32
CA SER A 436 -3.31 -9.66 39.72
C SER A 436 -1.87 -10.14 39.63
N ASP A 437 -1.50 -11.08 40.50
CA ASP A 437 -0.19 -11.75 40.46
C ASP A 437 -0.02 -12.64 39.22
N GLU A 438 -1.13 -13.04 38.58
CA GLU A 438 -1.13 -13.87 37.37
C GLU A 438 -0.56 -13.10 36.17
N LEU A 439 -0.82 -11.80 36.08
CA LEU A 439 -0.22 -10.93 35.06
C LEU A 439 1.30 -10.82 35.22
N ALA A 440 1.80 -10.89 36.46
CA ALA A 440 3.24 -10.86 36.73
C ALA A 440 3.95 -12.17 36.36
N GLY A 441 3.20 -13.25 36.13
CA GLY A 441 3.74 -14.53 35.67
C GLY A 441 3.96 -14.60 34.17
N ILE A 442 3.56 -13.58 33.40
CA ILE A 442 3.75 -13.53 31.95
C ILE A 442 5.21 -13.19 31.65
N GLU A 443 5.87 -14.04 30.84
CA GLU A 443 7.22 -13.82 30.37
C GLU A 443 7.28 -12.53 29.51
N GLY A 444 8.19 -11.62 29.83
CA GLY A 444 8.32 -10.32 29.17
C GLY A 444 7.56 -9.16 29.83
N MET A 445 6.75 -9.40 30.88
CA MET A 445 6.15 -8.31 31.69
C MET A 445 7.11 -7.82 32.77
N THR A 446 7.40 -6.51 32.78
CA THR A 446 8.12 -5.87 33.88
C THR A 446 7.16 -5.32 34.94
N THR A 447 7.61 -5.21 36.19
CA THR A 447 6.80 -4.61 37.28
C THR A 447 6.36 -3.18 36.94
N ALA A 448 7.20 -2.41 36.24
CA ALA A 448 6.87 -1.06 35.77
C ALA A 448 5.71 -1.05 34.75
N MET A 449 5.73 -1.97 33.78
CA MET A 449 4.64 -2.11 32.80
C MET A 449 3.32 -2.48 33.49
N LEU A 450 3.34 -3.39 34.47
CA LEU A 450 2.16 -3.80 35.23
C LEU A 450 1.52 -2.66 36.02
N VAL A 451 2.33 -1.76 36.60
CA VAL A 451 1.84 -0.57 37.28
C VAL A 451 1.14 0.37 36.29
N LYS A 452 1.75 0.65 35.13
CA LYS A 452 1.14 1.49 34.07
C LYS A 452 -0.17 0.90 33.55
N LEU A 453 -0.22 -0.41 33.35
CA LEU A 453 -1.44 -1.12 32.96
C LEU A 453 -2.52 -1.02 34.04
N GLY A 454 -2.13 -1.17 35.31
CA GLY A 454 -3.02 -0.98 36.46
C GLY A 454 -3.61 0.43 36.57
N GLU A 455 -2.82 1.46 36.29
CA GLU A 455 -3.28 2.87 36.24
C GLU A 455 -4.31 3.08 35.12
N LYS A 456 -4.17 2.36 34.00
CA LYS A 456 -5.10 2.38 32.86
C LYS A 456 -6.28 1.41 33.02
N GLY A 457 -6.37 0.71 34.15
CA GLY A 457 -7.50 -0.13 34.52
C GLY A 457 -7.40 -1.60 34.11
N ILE A 458 -6.26 -2.03 33.57
CA ILE A 458 -5.99 -3.43 33.21
C ILE A 458 -5.45 -4.15 34.45
N LYS A 459 -6.22 -5.09 35.01
CA LYS A 459 -5.92 -5.70 36.32
C LYS A 459 -5.88 -7.21 36.31
N THR A 460 -6.47 -7.85 35.32
CA THR A 460 -6.59 -9.31 35.21
C THR A 460 -6.05 -9.81 33.87
N LEU A 461 -5.81 -11.12 33.75
CA LEU A 461 -5.45 -11.76 32.48
C LEU A 461 -6.51 -11.53 31.40
N ASP A 462 -7.80 -11.49 31.77
CA ASP A 462 -8.89 -11.19 30.85
C ASP A 462 -8.79 -9.76 30.29
N ASP A 463 -8.55 -8.78 31.16
CA ASP A 463 -8.41 -7.38 30.74
C ASP A 463 -7.23 -7.21 29.75
N LEU A 464 -6.13 -7.92 29.97
CA LEU A 464 -4.96 -7.89 29.09
C LEU A 464 -5.21 -8.68 27.79
N GLY A 465 -5.86 -9.83 27.87
CA GLY A 465 -6.19 -10.69 26.72
C GLY A 465 -7.19 -10.05 25.75
N ASP A 466 -8.03 -9.14 26.23
CA ASP A 466 -8.98 -8.37 25.40
C ASP A 466 -8.29 -7.29 24.55
N LEU A 467 -7.07 -6.87 24.88
CA LEU A 467 -6.34 -5.86 24.12
C LEU A 467 -5.82 -6.37 22.78
N ALA A 468 -5.71 -5.46 21.83
CA ALA A 468 -4.84 -5.64 20.66
C ALA A 468 -3.39 -5.23 21.00
N SER A 469 -2.41 -5.77 20.27
CA SER A 469 -1.00 -5.47 20.48
C SER A 469 -0.66 -3.99 20.29
N ASP A 470 -1.33 -3.34 19.33
CA ASP A 470 -1.18 -1.90 19.09
C ASP A 470 -1.69 -1.07 20.29
N GLU A 471 -2.77 -1.51 20.94
CA GLU A 471 -3.33 -0.85 22.12
C GLU A 471 -2.41 -1.02 23.33
N LEU A 472 -1.81 -2.21 23.50
CA LEU A 472 -0.81 -2.47 24.55
C LEU A 472 0.39 -1.53 24.40
N ILE A 473 0.90 -1.37 23.19
CA ILE A 473 2.04 -0.49 22.89
C ILE A 473 1.68 0.98 23.18
N GLU A 474 0.51 1.44 22.71
CA GLU A 474 0.01 2.79 23.00
C GLU A 474 -0.17 3.01 24.52
N MET A 475 -0.59 1.98 25.24
CA MET A 475 -0.77 2.04 26.68
C MET A 475 0.56 2.16 27.44
N LEU A 476 1.62 1.52 26.99
CA LEU A 476 2.92 1.49 27.68
C LEU A 476 3.86 2.65 27.30
N GLY A 477 3.72 3.21 26.10
CA GLY A 477 4.50 4.36 25.63
C GLY A 477 5.97 4.03 25.47
N GLU A 478 6.86 4.76 26.16
CA GLU A 478 8.31 4.57 26.09
C GLU A 478 8.78 3.21 26.66
N ASP A 479 8.00 2.60 27.55
CA ASP A 479 8.29 1.27 28.11
C ASP A 479 7.60 0.15 27.32
N ALA A 480 7.09 0.43 26.12
CA ALA A 480 6.40 -0.57 25.31
C ALA A 480 7.39 -1.58 24.71
N PRO A 481 7.09 -2.89 24.77
CA PRO A 481 7.86 -3.89 24.06
C PRO A 481 7.66 -3.75 22.55
N GLY A 482 8.57 -4.33 21.76
CA GLY A 482 8.42 -4.36 20.30
C GLY A 482 7.15 -5.10 19.87
N GLN A 483 6.66 -4.86 18.64
CA GLN A 483 5.40 -5.45 18.14
C GLN A 483 5.31 -6.97 18.35
N ALA A 484 6.40 -7.69 18.05
CA ALA A 484 6.44 -9.15 18.18
C ALA A 484 6.41 -9.63 19.64
N GLU A 485 6.96 -8.86 20.56
CA GLU A 485 6.92 -9.15 22.00
C GLU A 485 5.55 -8.79 22.59
N ALA A 486 4.95 -7.67 22.17
CA ALA A 486 3.58 -7.30 22.52
C ALA A 486 2.59 -8.40 22.08
N ASP A 487 2.74 -8.92 20.86
CA ASP A 487 1.94 -10.05 20.36
C ASP A 487 2.09 -11.30 21.26
N GLN A 488 3.31 -11.61 21.70
CA GLN A 488 3.57 -12.75 22.59
C GLN A 488 2.95 -12.57 23.97
N ILE A 489 3.04 -11.36 24.55
CA ILE A 489 2.45 -11.02 25.84
C ILE A 489 0.93 -11.16 25.79
N ILE A 490 0.27 -10.64 24.75
CA ILE A 490 -1.18 -10.76 24.57
C ILE A 490 -1.59 -12.22 24.37
N MET A 491 -0.82 -13.00 23.59
CA MET A 491 -1.12 -14.42 23.37
C MET A 491 -0.92 -15.26 24.64
N ALA A 492 0.11 -14.97 25.43
CA ALA A 492 0.31 -15.59 26.74
C ALA A 492 -0.83 -15.24 27.71
N ALA A 493 -1.29 -13.98 27.69
CA ALA A 493 -2.46 -13.54 28.42
C ALA A 493 -3.78 -14.11 27.91
N ARG A 494 -3.84 -14.75 26.74
CA ARG A 494 -5.02 -15.48 26.25
C ARG A 494 -4.94 -16.98 26.51
N ALA A 495 -3.76 -17.50 26.84
CA ALA A 495 -3.55 -18.92 27.04
C ALA A 495 -4.41 -19.47 28.20
N HIS A 496 -4.75 -18.64 29.20
CA HIS A 496 -5.63 -19.04 30.29
C HIS A 496 -7.09 -19.27 29.85
N TRP A 497 -7.53 -18.71 28.72
CA TRP A 497 -8.84 -19.01 28.13
C TRP A 497 -8.95 -20.44 27.59
N PHE A 498 -7.82 -21.07 27.28
CA PHE A 498 -7.75 -22.41 26.68
C PHE A 498 -7.37 -23.51 27.68
N GLY A 499 -7.01 -23.15 28.92
CA GLY A 499 -6.51 -24.09 29.93
C GLY A 499 -7.54 -25.07 30.51
N ASP A 500 -8.84 -24.78 30.38
CA ASP A 500 -9.92 -25.64 30.90
C ASP A 500 -10.41 -26.70 29.89
N GLU A 501 -9.99 -26.65 28.61
CA GLU A 501 -10.41 -27.64 27.61
C GLU A 501 -9.63 -28.97 27.71
N ASP A 502 -8.36 -28.94 28.13
CA ASP A 502 -7.53 -30.15 28.21
C ASP A 502 -7.85 -31.06 29.43
N ALA A 503 -8.51 -30.53 30.46
CA ALA A 503 -8.94 -31.32 31.62
C ALA A 503 -10.22 -32.13 31.34
N ALA A 504 -11.05 -31.70 30.39
CA ALA A 504 -12.32 -32.36 30.06
C ALA A 504 -12.16 -33.54 29.09
N GLU A 505 -11.14 -33.56 28.23
CA GLU A 505 -10.93 -34.64 27.26
C GLU A 505 -10.22 -35.87 27.84
N SER A 506 -9.45 -35.74 28.93
CA SER A 506 -8.77 -36.88 29.57
C SER A 506 -9.70 -37.80 30.39
N GLY A 507 -10.93 -37.35 30.69
CA GLY A 507 -11.94 -38.12 31.45
C GLY A 507 -12.83 -39.06 30.62
N GLN A 508 -12.85 -38.94 29.28
CA GLN A 508 -13.76 -39.73 28.43
C GLN A 508 -13.08 -40.88 27.66
N ALA A 509 -11.75 -41.04 27.75
CA ALA A 509 -11.01 -42.07 27.03
C ALA A 509 -10.80 -43.41 27.78
N SER A 510 -11.41 -43.62 28.96
CA SER A 510 -11.26 -44.86 29.75
C SER A 510 -12.51 -45.75 29.83
N GLY A 511 -13.55 -45.47 29.04
CA GLY A 511 -14.83 -46.19 29.07
C GLY A 511 -15.20 -46.87 27.74
N GLY A 512 -14.40 -47.81 27.23
CA GLY A 512 -14.77 -48.54 26.02
C GLY A 512 -13.85 -49.69 25.63
N GLY A 513 -14.01 -50.85 26.24
CA GLY A 513 -13.31 -52.05 25.76
C GLY A 513 -13.42 -53.28 26.65
N ALA A 514 -14.62 -53.84 26.85
CA ALA A 514 -14.75 -55.23 27.28
C ALA A 514 -16.10 -55.87 26.89
N THR A 515 -15.99 -56.96 26.13
CA THR A 515 -16.94 -58.09 25.98
C THR A 515 -18.19 -57.93 25.09
N SER A 516 -18.23 -58.63 23.95
CA SER A 516 -18.83 -59.98 23.85
C SER A 516 -18.97 -60.42 22.38
N GLY A 517 -18.46 -61.60 22.08
CA GLY A 517 -18.58 -62.28 20.79
C GLY A 517 -18.52 -63.78 21.00
N GLU A 518 -19.66 -64.37 21.37
CA GLU A 518 -20.01 -65.77 21.13
C GLU A 518 -21.44 -65.79 20.59
N GLY A 519 -21.62 -66.41 19.43
CA GLY A 519 -22.88 -66.50 18.69
C GLY A 519 -22.63 -66.73 17.21
#